data_AF-A0A7V2XZ73-F1
#
_entry.id   AF-A0A7V2XZ73-F1
#
_cell.length_a   1.000
_cell.length_b   1.000
_cell.length_c   1.000
_cell.angle_alpha   90.00
_cell.angle_beta   90.00
_cell.angle_gamma   90.00
#
_symmetry.space_group_name_H-M   'P 1'
#
loop_
_entity.id
_entity.type
_entity.pdbx_description
1 polymer ?
#
loop_
_entity_poly.entity_id
_entity_poly.type
_entity_poly.pdbx_seq_one_letter_code
_entity_poly.pdbx_strand_id
1 'polypeptide(L)'
;MPFHWVPWSVQQFQVFLMIAVRVGPLLFMMPLLSSRNVPMLVKVGLTLLVSLILLPVVEIDSSRCPSDLYALLFFLVSEMIIGFIAGLSVKLIFAALQLAGELAGFQMGFSMANVVDPQSGIDSPLMGQFQYL
;
A
#
# COMPACT_ATOMS: atom_id res chain seq x y z
N MET A 1 -12.29 -34.08 9.67
CA MET A 1 -11.89 -32.67 9.88
C MET A 1 -11.61 -32.46 11.37
N PRO A 2 -10.35 -32.45 11.84
CA PRO A 2 -10.06 -31.99 13.18
C PRO A 2 -9.52 -30.56 13.12
N PHE A 3 -10.30 -29.67 13.70
CA PHE A 3 -9.94 -28.32 14.10
C PHE A 3 -8.82 -28.42 15.14
N HIS A 4 -7.57 -28.61 14.70
CA HIS A 4 -6.40 -28.57 15.56
C HIS A 4 -6.14 -27.10 15.84
N TRP A 5 -6.47 -26.65 17.05
CA TRP A 5 -6.07 -25.35 17.58
C TRP A 5 -4.60 -25.14 17.23
N VAL A 6 -4.34 -24.19 16.33
CA VAL A 6 -3.03 -23.87 15.75
C VAL A 6 -1.96 -24.04 16.82
N PRO A 7 -1.22 -25.18 16.82
CA PRO A 7 -0.18 -25.36 17.80
C PRO A 7 0.93 -24.43 17.34
N TRP A 8 1.06 -23.28 18.00
CA TRP A 8 2.05 -22.25 17.68
C TRP A 8 3.45 -22.84 17.70
N SER A 9 3.84 -23.45 16.59
CA SER A 9 5.15 -24.03 16.39
C SER A 9 6.06 -22.94 15.83
N VAL A 10 7.36 -23.11 16.05
CA VAL A 10 8.37 -22.19 15.52
C VAL A 10 8.21 -22.02 14.00
N GLN A 11 7.78 -23.07 13.29
CA GLN A 11 7.56 -23.04 11.84
C GLN A 11 6.39 -22.14 11.43
N GLN A 12 5.27 -22.16 12.17
CA GLN A 12 4.13 -21.29 11.86
C GLN A 12 4.45 -19.82 12.06
N PHE A 13 5.26 -19.49 13.08
CA PHE A 13 5.75 -18.13 13.28
C PHE A 13 6.65 -17.67 12.12
N GLN A 14 7.51 -18.55 11.60
CA GLN A 14 8.35 -18.25 10.43
C GLN A 14 7.51 -18.00 9.17
N VAL A 15 6.50 -18.84 8.92
CA VAL A 15 5.55 -18.64 7.80
C VAL A 15 4.80 -17.32 7.93
N PHE A 16 4.29 -17.01 9.13
CA PHE A 16 3.63 -15.74 9.41
C PHE A 16 4.53 -14.53 9.13
N LEU A 17 5.79 -14.60 9.57
CA LEU A 17 6.78 -13.55 9.34
C LEU A 17 6.99 -13.33 7.84
N MET A 18 7.10 -14.40 7.04
CA MET A 18 7.27 -14.29 5.59
C MET A 18 6.08 -13.68 4.89
N ILE A 19 4.86 -14.08 5.25
CA ILE A 19 3.63 -13.49 4.72
C ILE A 19 3.57 -12.01 5.09
N ALA A 20 3.86 -11.66 6.34
CA ALA A 20 3.84 -10.27 6.80
C ALA A 20 4.86 -9.41 6.05
N VAL A 21 6.07 -9.93 5.80
CA VAL A 21 7.12 -9.23 5.06
C VAL A 21 6.77 -9.04 3.58
N ARG A 22 6.04 -9.98 2.96
CA ARG A 22 5.54 -9.81 1.58
C ARG A 22 4.40 -8.80 1.50
N VAL A 23 3.44 -8.89 2.43
CA VAL A 23 2.20 -8.08 2.42
C VAL A 23 2.44 -6.65 2.90
N GLY A 24 3.39 -6.43 3.80
CA GLY A 24 3.71 -5.10 4.33
C GLY A 24 4.04 -4.08 3.23
N PRO A 25 5.06 -4.29 2.39
CA PRO A 25 5.42 -3.38 1.31
C PRO A 25 4.26 -3.10 0.36
N LEU A 26 3.44 -4.11 0.04
CA LEU A 26 2.25 -3.96 -0.82
C LEU A 26 1.26 -2.94 -0.24
N LEU A 27 0.88 -3.11 1.02
CA LEU A 27 -0.08 -2.22 1.69
C LEU A 27 0.47 -0.82 1.90
N PHE A 28 1.77 -0.69 2.22
CA PHE A 28 2.40 0.61 2.44
C PHE A 28 2.58 1.41 1.14
N MET A 29 2.82 0.75 0.02
CA MET A 29 3.00 1.38 -1.29
C MET A 29 1.68 1.72 -1.98
N MET A 30 0.58 1.09 -1.60
CA MET A 30 -0.74 1.32 -2.17
C MET A 30 -1.23 2.75 -1.83
N PRO A 31 -1.43 3.66 -2.80
CA PRO A 31 -1.64 5.08 -2.54
C PRO A 31 -2.91 5.39 -1.73
N LEU A 32 -3.95 4.57 -1.86
CA LEU A 32 -5.17 4.66 -1.05
C LEU A 32 -4.87 4.61 0.46
N LEU A 33 -3.99 3.69 0.87
CA LEU A 33 -3.54 3.51 2.26
C LEU A 33 -2.30 4.34 2.59
N SER A 34 -1.56 4.80 1.59
CA SER A 34 -0.34 5.60 1.75
C SER A 34 -0.60 7.06 2.14
N SER A 35 -1.85 7.55 1.97
CA SER A 35 -2.22 8.92 2.34
C SER A 35 -1.82 9.27 3.79
N ARG A 36 -1.43 10.54 4.00
CA ARG A 36 -0.98 11.07 5.31
C ARG A 36 -2.09 11.06 6.38
N ASN A 37 -3.33 10.86 5.94
CA ASN A 37 -4.51 10.80 6.80
C ASN A 37 -4.61 9.50 7.60
N VAL A 38 -3.92 8.42 7.17
CA VAL A 38 -3.98 7.13 7.87
C VAL A 38 -2.79 7.01 8.84
N PRO A 39 -3.02 6.91 10.15
CA PRO A 39 -1.95 6.75 11.13
C PRO A 39 -1.19 5.44 10.93
N MET A 40 0.12 5.47 11.17
CA MET A 40 1.01 4.33 10.95
C MET A 40 0.56 3.07 11.71
N LEU A 41 0.00 3.24 12.91
CA LEU A 41 -0.50 2.15 13.75
C LEU A 41 -1.60 1.33 13.04
N VAL A 42 -2.49 2.00 12.29
CA VAL A 42 -3.55 1.32 11.53
C VAL A 42 -2.97 0.52 10.37
N LYS A 43 -1.94 1.06 9.68
CA LYS A 43 -1.27 0.36 8.56
C LYS A 43 -0.58 -0.91 9.03
N VAL A 44 0.14 -0.84 10.15
CA VAL A 44 0.80 -2.01 10.75
C VAL A 44 -0.24 -3.01 11.25
N GLY A 45 -1.29 -2.55 11.95
CA GLY A 45 -2.38 -3.42 12.41
C GLY A 45 -3.08 -4.15 11.26
N LEU A 46 -3.37 -3.45 10.16
CA LEU A 46 -3.99 -4.04 8.97
C LEU A 46 -3.07 -5.05 8.28
N THR A 47 -1.76 -4.76 8.21
CA THR A 47 -0.76 -5.70 7.69
C THR A 47 -0.73 -7.00 8.50
N LEU A 48 -0.72 -6.89 9.83
CA LEU A 48 -0.73 -8.04 10.73
C LEU A 48 -2.03 -8.84 10.61
N LEU A 49 -3.18 -8.17 10.56
CA LEU A 49 -4.48 -8.82 10.39
C LEU A 49 -4.58 -9.57 9.06
N VAL A 50 -4.19 -8.94 7.96
CA VAL A 50 -4.19 -9.58 6.64
C VAL A 50 -3.24 -10.77 6.60
N SER A 51 -2.05 -10.63 7.20
CA SER A 51 -1.09 -11.75 7.31
C SER A 51 -1.67 -12.92 8.12
N LEU A 52 -2.38 -12.64 9.21
CA LEU A 52 -3.01 -13.66 10.05
C LEU A 52 -4.13 -14.41 9.31
N ILE A 53 -4.91 -13.70 8.50
CA ILE A 53 -5.99 -14.29 7.69
C ILE A 53 -5.41 -15.14 6.54
N LEU A 54 -4.26 -14.76 6.00
CA LEU A 54 -3.57 -15.51 4.94
C LEU A 54 -2.86 -16.76 5.46
N LEU A 55 -2.52 -16.82 6.74
CA LEU A 55 -1.83 -17.95 7.38
C LEU A 55 -2.48 -19.33 7.08
N PRO A 56 -3.81 -19.53 7.24
CA PRO A 56 -4.47 -20.81 6.89
C PRO A 56 -4.69 -21.00 5.38
N VAL A 57 -4.65 -19.93 4.58
CA VAL A 57 -4.87 -19.99 3.13
C VAL A 57 -3.58 -20.41 2.41
N VAL A 58 -2.45 -20.02 2.96
CA VAL A 58 -1.13 -20.30 2.42
C VAL A 58 -0.65 -21.63 3.03
N GLU A 59 -0.99 -22.74 2.35
CA GLU A 59 -0.45 -24.06 2.64
C GLU A 59 1.03 -24.12 2.23
N ILE A 60 1.90 -23.49 3.01
CA ILE A 60 3.35 -23.69 2.86
C ILE A 60 3.70 -24.99 3.59
N ASP A 61 4.18 -25.96 2.82
CA ASP A 61 4.77 -27.19 3.33
C ASP A 61 5.80 -26.87 4.42
N SER A 62 5.50 -27.23 5.66
CA SER A 62 6.36 -27.02 6.82
C SER A 62 7.72 -27.72 6.71
N SER A 63 7.86 -28.66 5.77
CA SER A 63 9.10 -29.35 5.41
C SER A 63 10.07 -28.50 4.57
N ARG A 64 9.60 -27.40 3.96
CA ARG A 64 10.42 -26.46 3.19
C ARG A 64 10.92 -25.28 4.02
N CYS A 65 10.49 -25.15 5.27
CA CYS A 65 10.96 -24.07 6.13
C CYS A 65 12.43 -24.32 6.50
N PRO A 66 13.36 -23.40 6.15
CA PRO A 66 14.76 -23.60 6.46
C PRO A 66 14.98 -23.59 7.98
N SER A 67 15.57 -24.66 8.51
CA SER A 67 16.00 -24.71 9.91
C SER A 67 17.19 -23.78 10.21
N ASP A 68 17.96 -23.42 9.18
CA ASP A 68 19.10 -22.52 9.29
C ASP A 68 18.70 -21.05 9.25
N LEU A 69 19.19 -20.28 10.23
CA LEU A 69 18.95 -18.84 10.34
C LEU A 69 19.40 -18.06 9.10
N TYR A 70 20.52 -18.47 8.47
CA TYR A 70 21.03 -17.84 7.25
C TYR A 70 20.09 -18.02 6.06
N ALA A 71 19.56 -19.24 5.89
CA ALA A 71 18.62 -19.54 4.82
C ALA A 71 17.28 -18.82 5.03
N LEU A 72 16.81 -18.73 6.28
CA LEU A 72 15.62 -17.95 6.62
C LEU A 72 15.79 -16.47 6.26
N LEU A 73 16.92 -15.85 6.62
CA LEU A 73 17.18 -14.44 6.33
C LEU A 73 17.24 -14.18 4.82
N PHE A 74 17.91 -15.05 4.06
CA PHE A 74 17.96 -14.96 2.60
C PHE A 74 16.57 -15.01 1.97
N PHE A 75 15.73 -15.92 2.46
CA PHE A 75 14.37 -16.08 1.97
C PHE A 75 13.49 -14.88 2.35
N LEU A 76 13.66 -14.34 3.56
CA LEU A 76 12.96 -13.13 4.04
C LEU A 76 13.27 -11.91 3.16
N VAL A 77 14.54 -11.71 2.81
CA VAL A 77 14.97 -10.63 1.92
C VAL A 77 14.38 -10.82 0.52
N SER A 78 14.38 -12.06 0.02
CA SER A 78 13.78 -12.38 -1.28
C SER A 78 12.28 -12.06 -1.29
N GLU A 79 11.55 -12.45 -0.25
CA GLU A 79 10.13 -12.14 -0.07
C GLU A 79 9.85 -10.64 0.04
N MET A 80 10.72 -9.91 0.75
CA MET A 80 10.64 -8.45 0.85
C MET A 80 10.80 -7.78 -0.52
N ILE A 81 11.78 -8.24 -1.33
CA ILE A 81 12.03 -7.71 -2.67
C ILE A 81 10.82 -7.97 -3.58
N ILE A 82 10.27 -9.19 -3.57
CA ILE A 82 9.08 -9.54 -4.35
C ILE A 82 7.89 -8.67 -3.94
N GLY A 83 7.64 -8.53 -2.64
CA GLY A 83 6.59 -7.65 -2.11
C GLY A 83 6.78 -6.18 -2.51
N PHE A 84 8.01 -5.69 -2.50
CA PHE A 84 8.34 -4.33 -2.91
C PHE A 84 8.13 -4.09 -4.41
N ILE A 85 8.55 -5.02 -5.26
CA ILE A 85 8.34 -4.94 -6.72
C ILE A 85 6.83 -4.91 -7.01
N ALA A 86 6.07 -5.82 -6.40
CA ALA A 86 4.63 -5.88 -6.59
C ALA A 86 3.92 -4.62 -6.05
N GLY A 87 4.36 -4.07 -4.90
CA GLY A 87 3.87 -2.80 -4.37
C GLY A 87 4.17 -1.62 -5.30
N LEU A 88 5.36 -1.59 -5.89
CA LEU A 88 5.77 -0.57 -6.84
C LEU A 88 4.94 -0.64 -8.14
N SER A 89 4.64 -1.84 -8.64
CA SER A 89 3.75 -2.02 -9.80
C SER A 89 2.36 -1.42 -9.55
N VAL A 90 1.75 -1.71 -8.39
CA VAL A 90 0.45 -1.13 -8.02
C VAL A 90 0.54 0.39 -7.94
N LYS A 91 1.59 0.93 -7.30
CA LYS A 91 1.79 2.38 -7.18
C LYS A 91 1.90 3.06 -8.54
N LEU A 92 2.61 2.45 -9.49
CA LEU A 92 2.74 3.00 -10.86
C LEU A 92 1.40 3.06 -11.60
N ILE A 93 0.54 2.03 -11.46
CA ILE A 93 -0.79 2.01 -12.07
C ILE A 93 -1.63 3.18 -11.55
N PHE A 94 -1.69 3.36 -10.23
CA PHE A 94 -2.44 4.47 -9.63
C PHE A 94 -1.86 5.84 -9.96
N ALA A 95 -0.53 5.97 -10.04
CA ALA A 95 0.12 7.20 -10.47
C ALA A 95 -0.25 7.56 -11.92
N ALA A 96 -0.30 6.58 -12.82
CA ALA A 96 -0.74 6.78 -14.19
C ALA A 96 -2.22 7.20 -14.27
N LEU A 97 -3.10 6.58 -13.47
CA LEU A 97 -4.50 6.98 -13.39
C LEU A 97 -4.68 8.41 -12.86
N GLN A 98 -3.88 8.79 -11.86
CA GLN A 98 -3.92 10.14 -11.30
C GLN A 98 -3.48 11.18 -12.34
N LEU A 99 -2.37 10.92 -13.04
CA LEU A 99 -1.89 11.77 -14.13
C LEU A 99 -2.93 11.87 -15.26
N ALA A 100 -3.56 10.76 -15.65
CA ALA A 100 -4.62 10.76 -16.65
C ALA A 100 -5.84 11.59 -16.21
N GLY A 101 -6.23 11.51 -14.93
CA GLY A 101 -7.28 12.33 -14.35
C GLY A 101 -6.96 13.83 -14.36
N GLU A 102 -5.72 14.19 -14.03
CA GLU A 102 -5.22 15.57 -14.12
C GLU A 102 -5.28 16.08 -15.57
N LEU A 103 -4.77 15.31 -16.53
CA LEU A 103 -4.81 15.66 -17.96
C LEU A 103 -6.23 15.80 -18.51
N ALA A 104 -7.14 14.91 -18.10
CA ALA A 104 -8.56 15.00 -18.47
C ALA A 104 -9.20 16.27 -17.87
N GLY A 105 -8.90 16.60 -16.62
CA GLY A 105 -9.35 17.82 -15.96
C GLY A 105 -8.82 19.10 -16.61
N PHE A 106 -7.57 19.09 -17.09
CA PHE A 106 -7.01 20.20 -17.88
C PHE A 106 -7.76 20.40 -19.21
N GLN A 107 -8.16 19.32 -19.88
CA GLN A 107 -8.89 19.35 -21.16
C GLN A 107 -10.37 19.74 -21.00
N MET A 108 -11.02 19.37 -19.89
CA MET A 108 -12.41 19.76 -19.59
C MET A 108 -12.61 21.26 -19.28
N GLY A 109 -11.53 22.07 -19.27
CA GLY A 109 -11.64 23.53 -19.31
C GLY A 109 -11.17 24.27 -18.05
N PHE A 110 -10.61 23.61 -17.04
CA PHE A 110 -10.02 24.30 -15.89
C PHE A 110 -8.70 25.03 -16.19
N SER A 111 -8.07 24.79 -17.35
CA SER A 111 -6.96 25.62 -17.84
C SER A 111 -7.40 27.00 -18.37
N MET A 112 -8.71 27.22 -18.54
CA MET A 112 -9.31 28.50 -18.94
C MET A 112 -9.79 29.33 -17.74
N ALA A 113 -9.34 29.03 -16.51
CA ALA A 113 -9.45 29.96 -15.39
C ALA A 113 -8.15 30.72 -15.11
N ASN A 114 -7.07 30.41 -15.85
CA ASN A 114 -5.75 31.05 -15.72
C ASN A 114 -5.35 31.91 -16.93
N VAL A 115 -6.30 32.28 -17.78
CA VAL A 115 -6.08 33.34 -18.77
C VAL A 115 -7.16 34.40 -18.56
N VAL A 116 -6.70 35.57 -18.08
CA VAL A 116 -7.33 36.91 -17.93
C VAL A 116 -7.24 37.31 -16.45
N ASP A 117 -6.14 37.89 -15.98
CA ASP A 117 -5.73 39.26 -16.30
C ASP A 117 -4.19 39.46 -16.11
N PRO A 118 -3.45 39.94 -17.14
CA PRO A 118 -2.03 40.30 -17.02
C PRO A 118 -1.71 41.52 -16.13
N GLN A 119 -2.70 42.21 -15.53
CA GLN A 119 -2.47 43.41 -14.72
C GLN A 119 -2.54 43.22 -13.20
N SER A 120 -2.95 42.07 -12.66
CA SER A 120 -3.15 41.92 -11.22
C SER A 120 -2.67 40.56 -10.69
N GLY A 121 -1.39 40.49 -10.28
CA GLY A 121 -0.78 39.30 -9.65
C GLY A 121 -1.33 38.98 -8.25
N ILE A 122 -2.64 38.73 -8.12
CA ILE A 122 -3.30 38.33 -6.87
C ILE A 122 -4.19 37.12 -7.16
N ASP A 123 -3.73 35.95 -6.71
CA ASP A 123 -4.51 34.72 -6.60
C ASP A 123 -5.54 34.86 -5.48
N SER A 124 -6.70 35.45 -5.77
CA SER A 124 -7.87 35.30 -4.90
C SER A 124 -8.85 34.32 -5.53
N PRO A 125 -9.04 33.12 -4.96
CA PRO A 125 -10.05 32.21 -5.45
C PRO A 125 -11.43 32.83 -5.24
N LEU A 126 -12.11 33.13 -6.34
CA LEU A 126 -13.48 33.66 -6.42
C LEU A 126 -14.54 32.78 -5.71
N MET A 127 -14.15 31.64 -5.14
CA MET A 127 -15.00 30.78 -4.32
C MET A 127 -15.14 31.25 -2.86
N GLY A 128 -14.30 32.17 -2.38
CA GLY A 128 -14.37 32.68 -1.01
C GLY A 128 -15.46 33.75 -0.77
N GLN A 129 -15.99 34.36 -1.83
CA GLN A 129 -16.87 35.53 -1.71
C GLN A 129 -18.38 35.19 -1.76
N PHE A 130 -18.74 33.99 -2.20
CA PHE A 130 -20.14 33.52 -2.18
C PHE A 130 -20.57 32.90 -0.85
N GLN A 131 -19.64 32.64 0.07
CA GLN A 131 -19.96 32.13 1.42
C GLN A 131 -20.28 33.25 2.42
N TYR A 132 -20.22 34.52 1.99
CA TYR A 132 -20.49 35.70 2.83
C TYR A 132 -21.70 36.53 2.36
N LEU A 133 -22.52 35.97 1.46
CA LEU A 133 -23.87 36.44 1.12
C LEU A 133 -24.87 35.32 1.43
#